data_AF-A0A1D7WAJ1-F1
#
_entry.id   AF-A0A1D7WAJ1-F1
#
_cell.length_a   1.000
_cell.length_b   1.000
_cell.length_c   1.000
_cell.angle_alpha   90.00
_cell.angle_beta   90.00
_cell.angle_gamma   90.00
#
_symmetry.space_group_name_H-M   'P 1'
#
loop_
_entity.id
_entity.type
_entity.pdbx_description
1 polymer ?
#
loop_
_entity_poly.entity_id
_entity_poly.type
_entity_poly.pdbx_seq_one_letter_code
_entity_poly.pdbx_strand_id
1 'polypeptide(L)'
;MKDKDLVKEKTKTTIDVVESPTTQIVEHVEEYNTYKFPVNLEDIDLSQYPEIINNYDFDKNLQDYCDKIKLYSCKNRYKYDCMFYKYIQSLEDEDSDDDNYDDSEDYIEQTLELDFLDIDINIYKALHRSFLEYLNIPSDISDTIEDLQIIRSYYYKMCVCIKNNKIISINLCYTKEDKEKYENISNTMGDFIQQEFLSLSSFCKISQQNIINFLLHAHLFNNAIVFDCS
;
A
#
# COMPACT_ATOMS: atom_id res chain seq x y z
N MET A 1 62.66 -27.19 29.98
CA MET A 1 62.13 -27.13 28.60
C MET A 1 61.58 -28.50 28.22
N LYS A 2 60.28 -28.72 28.45
CA LYS A 2 59.48 -29.75 27.77
C LYS A 2 58.04 -29.24 27.76
N ASP A 3 57.59 -28.81 26.60
CA ASP A 3 56.19 -28.64 26.27
C ASP A 3 56.01 -29.20 24.86
N LYS A 4 54.98 -30.02 24.69
CA LYS A 4 53.97 -29.94 23.63
C LYS A 4 53.19 -31.25 23.60
N ASP A 5 52.05 -31.24 24.28
CA ASP A 5 50.89 -32.01 23.86
C ASP A 5 50.07 -31.14 22.90
N LEU A 6 49.67 -31.72 21.77
CA LEU A 6 48.87 -31.09 20.73
C LEU A 6 47.75 -32.07 20.38
N VAL A 7 46.62 -31.95 21.08
CA VAL A 7 45.37 -32.62 20.74
C VAL A 7 44.57 -31.65 19.87
N LYS A 8 44.29 -32.04 18.62
CA LYS A 8 43.41 -31.31 17.71
C LYS A 8 41.97 -31.78 17.93
N GLU A 9 41.13 -30.90 18.48
CA GLU A 9 39.67 -31.04 18.44
C GLU A 9 39.17 -30.91 17.00
N LYS A 10 38.32 -31.86 16.59
CA LYS A 10 37.49 -31.74 15.38
C LYS A 10 36.15 -31.17 15.79
N THR A 11 35.95 -29.87 15.57
CA THR A 11 34.63 -29.24 15.70
C THR A 11 33.81 -29.59 14.46
N LYS A 12 32.72 -30.32 14.67
CA LYS A 12 31.72 -30.66 13.64
C LYS A 12 30.75 -29.48 13.56
N THR A 13 30.91 -28.63 12.56
CA THR A 13 29.95 -27.56 12.26
C THR A 13 28.72 -28.21 11.61
N THR A 14 27.62 -28.28 12.35
CA THR A 14 26.31 -28.58 11.80
C THR A 14 25.83 -27.35 11.05
N ILE A 15 25.49 -27.51 9.77
CA ILE A 15 24.84 -26.49 8.96
C ILE A 15 23.35 -26.61 9.29
N ASP A 16 22.82 -25.67 10.06
CA ASP A 16 21.38 -25.54 10.22
C ASP A 16 20.81 -24.99 8.91
N VAL A 17 19.88 -25.76 8.35
CA VAL A 17 19.10 -25.40 7.18
C VAL A 17 18.23 -24.22 7.59
N VAL A 18 18.46 -23.07 6.94
CA VAL A 18 17.65 -21.87 7.12
C VAL A 18 16.24 -22.18 6.61
N GLU A 19 15.29 -22.33 7.54
CA GLU A 19 13.87 -22.39 7.22
C GLU A 19 13.42 -21.05 6.63
N SER A 20 12.55 -21.13 5.62
CA SER A 20 11.99 -19.99 4.89
C SER A 20 11.29 -19.01 5.85
N PRO A 21 11.37 -17.68 5.64
CA PRO A 21 10.73 -16.67 6.51
C PRO A 21 9.19 -16.73 6.51
N THR A 22 8.59 -17.54 5.65
CA THR A 22 7.16 -17.52 5.33
C THR A 22 6.26 -18.18 6.38
N THR A 23 6.81 -18.90 7.37
CA THR A 23 6.01 -19.82 8.22
C THR A 23 5.72 -19.31 9.63
N GLN A 24 6.02 -18.06 9.98
CA GLN A 24 5.81 -17.56 11.37
C GLN A 24 4.91 -16.32 11.50
N ILE A 25 4.09 -15.99 10.49
CA ILE A 25 3.19 -14.83 10.58
C ILE A 25 1.75 -15.27 10.30
N VAL A 26 1.20 -16.20 11.07
CA VAL A 26 -0.26 -16.36 11.18
C VAL A 26 -0.60 -16.92 12.56
N GLU A 27 -0.81 -16.06 13.54
CA GLU A 27 -1.70 -16.37 14.67
C GLU A 27 -2.25 -15.05 15.24
N HIS A 28 -3.58 -14.96 15.29
CA HIS A 28 -4.43 -13.82 15.67
C HIS A 28 -4.70 -12.76 14.59
N VAL A 29 -5.56 -13.10 13.61
CA VAL A 29 -6.47 -12.14 12.98
C VAL A 29 -7.76 -12.17 13.79
N GLU A 30 -7.92 -11.20 14.66
CA GLU A 30 -9.10 -10.97 15.46
C GLU A 30 -10.11 -10.22 14.55
N GLU A 31 -11.34 -10.75 14.39
CA GLU A 31 -12.36 -10.17 13.50
C GLU A 31 -12.74 -8.76 13.97
N TYR A 32 -12.23 -7.73 13.31
CA TYR A 32 -12.60 -6.34 13.57
C TYR A 32 -13.03 -5.60 12.31
N ASN A 33 -13.99 -4.70 12.53
CA ASN A 33 -14.72 -3.92 11.54
C ASN A 33 -13.82 -3.41 10.40
N THR A 34 -13.97 -4.02 9.24
CA THR A 34 -13.60 -3.44 7.95
C THR A 34 -14.37 -2.14 7.78
N TYR A 35 -13.67 -1.01 7.89
CA TYR A 35 -14.25 0.30 7.63
C TYR A 35 -14.86 0.30 6.23
N LYS A 36 -16.17 0.53 6.18
CA LYS A 36 -16.99 0.46 4.97
C LYS A 36 -16.62 1.61 4.04
N PHE A 37 -16.70 1.30 2.75
CA PHE A 37 -16.37 2.10 1.55
C PHE A 37 -14.92 2.05 1.06
N PRO A 38 -14.38 0.85 0.76
CA PRO A 38 -13.22 0.75 -0.11
C PRO A 38 -13.52 1.42 -1.46
N VAL A 39 -12.49 1.94 -2.12
CA VAL A 39 -12.57 2.24 -3.55
C VAL A 39 -12.69 0.90 -4.28
N ASN A 40 -13.91 0.37 -4.37
CA ASN A 40 -14.14 -0.87 -5.11
C ASN A 40 -13.86 -0.60 -6.59
N LEU A 41 -12.79 -1.18 -7.12
CA LEU A 41 -12.43 -1.10 -8.53
C LEU A 41 -13.35 -1.97 -9.40
N GLU A 42 -14.02 -2.97 -8.83
CA GLU A 42 -14.92 -3.88 -9.54
C GLU A 42 -16.19 -3.17 -10.06
N ASP A 43 -16.54 -2.02 -9.48
CA ASP A 43 -17.73 -1.24 -9.83
C ASP A 43 -17.59 -0.44 -11.15
N ILE A 44 -16.40 -0.42 -11.76
CA ILE A 44 -16.12 0.37 -12.97
C ILE A 44 -16.23 -0.49 -14.22
N ASP A 45 -17.22 -0.23 -15.07
CA ASP A 45 -17.31 -0.79 -16.42
C ASP A 45 -16.45 0.04 -17.40
N LEU A 46 -15.32 -0.52 -17.85
CA LEU A 46 -14.41 0.15 -18.78
C LEU A 46 -15.09 0.54 -20.11
N SER A 47 -16.16 -0.16 -20.52
CA SER A 47 -16.87 0.16 -21.77
C SER A 47 -17.52 1.55 -21.75
N GLN A 48 -17.69 2.13 -20.56
CA GLN A 48 -18.21 3.49 -20.36
C GLN A 48 -17.14 4.58 -20.55
N TYR A 49 -15.87 4.21 -20.69
CA TYR A 49 -14.72 5.12 -20.83
C TYR A 49 -13.91 4.83 -22.11
N PRO A 50 -14.54 4.88 -23.30
CA PRO A 50 -13.91 4.52 -24.56
C PRO A 50 -12.69 5.39 -24.91
N GLU A 51 -12.64 6.63 -24.42
CA GLU A 51 -11.50 7.54 -24.60
C GLU A 51 -10.22 7.05 -23.92
N ILE A 52 -10.35 6.37 -22.78
CA ILE A 52 -9.24 5.73 -22.06
C ILE A 52 -8.79 4.52 -22.87
N ILE A 53 -9.72 3.62 -23.23
CA ILE A 53 -9.42 2.38 -23.96
C ILE A 53 -8.77 2.66 -25.31
N ASN A 54 -9.34 3.55 -26.12
CA ASN A 54 -8.95 3.75 -27.51
C ASN A 54 -7.56 4.38 -27.68
N ASN A 55 -7.03 5.03 -26.64
CA ASN A 55 -5.71 5.68 -26.65
C ASN A 55 -4.78 5.15 -25.56
N TYR A 56 -5.09 3.98 -25.01
CA TYR A 56 -4.35 3.41 -23.91
C TYR A 56 -2.96 2.94 -24.36
N ASP A 57 -1.92 3.56 -23.78
CA ASP A 57 -0.53 3.14 -23.87
C ASP A 57 -0.07 2.77 -22.46
N PHE A 58 0.21 1.48 -22.23
CA PHE A 58 0.53 0.99 -20.89
C PHE A 58 1.75 1.69 -20.29
N ASP A 59 2.88 1.74 -21.01
CA ASP A 59 4.14 2.28 -20.49
C ASP A 59 4.01 3.79 -20.24
N LYS A 60 3.39 4.54 -21.15
CA LYS A 60 3.19 5.98 -21.00
C LYS A 60 2.29 6.30 -19.80
N ASN A 61 1.16 5.61 -19.68
CA ASN A 61 0.22 5.86 -18.60
C ASN A 61 0.80 5.43 -17.25
N LEU A 62 1.50 4.29 -17.20
CA LEU A 62 2.14 3.81 -15.98
C LEU A 62 3.24 4.78 -15.52
N GLN A 63 4.01 5.32 -16.47
CA GLN A 63 5.03 6.34 -16.17
C GLN A 63 4.39 7.62 -15.60
N ASP A 64 3.35 8.14 -16.24
CA ASP A 64 2.61 9.32 -15.76
C ASP A 64 2.01 9.09 -14.36
N TYR A 65 1.46 7.89 -14.12
CA TYR A 65 0.98 7.47 -12.81
C TYR A 65 2.08 7.50 -11.74
N CYS A 66 3.22 6.85 -12.01
CA CYS A 66 4.33 6.79 -11.08
C CYS A 66 4.97 8.17 -10.85
N ASP A 67 4.97 9.05 -11.85
CA ASP A 67 5.46 10.42 -11.70
C ASP A 67 4.57 11.24 -10.78
N LYS A 68 3.24 11.02 -10.79
CA LYS A 68 2.32 11.62 -9.82
C LYS A 68 2.55 11.12 -8.40
N ILE A 69 2.79 9.82 -8.20
CA ILE A 69 3.12 9.27 -6.86
C ILE A 69 4.42 9.90 -6.30
N LYS A 70 5.37 10.31 -7.12
CA LYS A 70 6.58 10.98 -6.60
C LYS A 70 6.29 12.37 -6.02
N LEU A 71 5.10 12.92 -6.23
CA LEU A 71 4.70 14.23 -5.71
C LEU A 71 4.18 14.18 -4.26
N TYR A 72 4.10 13.00 -3.64
CA TYR A 72 3.75 12.89 -2.23
C TYR A 72 4.71 13.74 -1.38
N SER A 73 4.12 14.64 -0.59
CA SER A 73 4.81 15.38 0.46
C SER A 73 4.66 14.64 1.78
N CYS A 74 5.72 14.59 2.59
CA CYS A 74 5.71 13.90 3.88
C CYS A 74 5.88 14.93 5.00
N LYS A 75 4.97 14.92 5.98
CA LYS A 75 4.98 15.84 7.12
C LYS A 75 4.70 15.07 8.40
N ASN A 76 5.34 15.49 9.49
CA ASN A 76 4.91 15.10 10.82
C ASN A 76 3.70 15.97 11.19
N ARG A 77 2.64 15.34 11.71
CA ARG A 77 1.39 15.98 12.12
C ARG A 77 0.97 15.44 13.48
N TYR A 78 0.21 16.24 14.22
CA TYR A 78 -0.57 15.75 15.34
C TYR A 78 -1.90 15.19 14.83
N LYS A 79 -2.45 14.20 15.54
CA LYS A 79 -3.70 13.52 15.17
C LYS A 79 -4.86 14.49 14.87
N TYR A 80 -5.05 15.52 15.70
CA TYR A 80 -6.13 16.50 15.55
C TYR A 80 -5.93 17.49 14.38
N ASP A 81 -4.70 17.62 13.87
CA ASP A 81 -4.41 18.45 12.69
C ASP A 81 -4.75 17.71 11.38
N CYS A 82 -4.94 16.40 11.45
CA CYS A 82 -5.32 15.59 10.31
C CYS A 82 -6.85 15.62 10.13
N MET A 83 -7.32 16.25 9.04
CA MET A 83 -8.76 16.31 8.73
C MET A 83 -9.39 14.91 8.59
N PHE A 84 -8.61 13.92 8.15
CA PHE A 84 -9.08 12.55 8.04
C PHE A 84 -9.40 11.91 9.38
N TYR A 85 -8.56 12.10 10.41
CA TYR A 85 -8.84 11.55 11.74
C TYR A 85 -10.10 12.17 12.35
N LYS A 86 -10.30 13.47 12.19
CA LYS A 86 -11.55 14.14 12.59
C LYS A 86 -12.76 13.53 11.89
N TYR A 87 -12.62 13.19 10.60
CA TYR A 87 -13.68 12.55 9.84
C TYR A 87 -13.97 11.12 10.34
N ILE A 88 -12.95 10.27 10.52
CA ILE A 88 -13.15 8.91 11.07
C ILE A 88 -13.74 8.96 12.47
N GLN A 89 -13.24 9.86 13.32
CA GLN A 89 -13.80 10.11 14.64
C GLN A 89 -15.29 10.45 14.54
N SER A 90 -15.69 11.35 13.64
CA SER A 90 -17.10 11.68 13.46
C SER A 90 -17.97 10.52 12.96
N LEU A 91 -17.39 9.47 12.38
CA LEU A 91 -18.10 8.24 12.00
C LEU A 91 -18.20 7.24 13.15
N GLU A 92 -17.31 7.33 14.15
CA GLU A 92 -17.24 6.43 15.31
C GLU A 92 -17.98 7.00 16.53
N ASP A 93 -17.98 8.32 16.70
CA ASP A 93 -18.49 9.06 17.86
C ASP A 93 -20.03 9.23 17.88
N GLU A 94 -20.82 8.44 17.13
CA GLU A 94 -22.29 8.49 17.30
C GLU A 94 -22.73 7.96 18.69
N ASP A 95 -21.87 7.28 19.48
CA ASP A 95 -22.24 6.70 20.79
C ASP A 95 -21.18 6.78 21.93
N SER A 96 -20.01 7.42 21.78
CA SER A 96 -18.97 7.45 22.84
C SER A 96 -18.70 8.84 23.43
N ASP A 97 -19.27 9.10 24.61
CA ASP A 97 -18.89 10.19 25.54
C ASP A 97 -17.51 9.92 26.21
N ASP A 98 -16.50 9.45 25.48
CA ASP A 98 -15.18 9.17 26.04
C ASP A 98 -14.18 10.29 25.70
N ASP A 99 -14.15 11.31 26.57
CA ASP A 99 -13.23 12.46 26.55
C ASP A 99 -11.74 12.09 26.79
N ASN A 100 -11.33 10.82 26.62
CA ASN A 100 -9.98 10.32 26.91
C ASN A 100 -9.21 9.84 25.66
N TYR A 101 -9.34 10.55 24.54
CA TYR A 101 -8.39 10.35 23.44
C TYR A 101 -7.06 11.05 23.74
N ASP A 102 -5.96 10.30 23.66
CA ASP A 102 -4.61 10.84 23.84
C ASP A 102 -4.25 11.74 22.65
N ASP A 103 -4.52 13.03 22.82
CA ASP A 103 -4.28 14.11 21.85
C ASP A 103 -2.80 14.33 21.49
N SER A 104 -1.88 13.60 22.11
CA SER A 104 -0.43 13.81 21.98
C SER A 104 0.26 12.91 20.95
N GLU A 105 -0.46 11.96 20.36
CA GLU A 105 0.16 10.98 19.48
C GLU A 105 0.62 11.62 18.15
N ASP A 106 1.93 11.49 17.89
CA ASP A 106 2.59 12.01 16.70
C ASP A 106 2.40 11.05 15.51
N TYR A 107 1.98 11.59 14.37
CA TYR A 107 1.77 10.85 13.13
C TYR A 107 2.65 11.35 12.00
N ILE A 108 2.82 10.48 11.02
CA ILE A 108 3.38 10.82 9.72
C ILE A 108 2.24 10.82 8.71
N GLU A 109 2.07 11.97 8.06
CA GLU A 109 1.11 12.18 6.98
C GLU A 109 1.88 12.31 5.67
N GLN A 110 1.60 11.40 4.74
CA GLN A 110 1.99 11.54 3.35
C GLN A 110 0.79 12.06 2.56
N THR A 111 0.91 13.25 1.97
CA THR A 111 -0.16 13.89 1.20
C THR A 111 0.27 14.10 -0.23
N LEU A 112 -0.58 13.65 -1.15
CA LEU A 112 -0.53 13.94 -2.56
C LEU A 112 -1.69 14.90 -2.90
N GLU A 113 -1.38 16.17 -3.09
CA GLU A 113 -2.33 17.17 -3.58
C GLU A 113 -2.50 17.02 -5.10
N LEU A 114 -3.74 16.95 -5.57
CA LEU A 114 -4.13 16.71 -6.95
C LEU A 114 -5.18 17.70 -7.47
N ASP A 115 -5.53 18.71 -6.67
CA ASP A 115 -6.52 19.74 -6.98
C ASP A 115 -6.24 20.45 -8.32
N PHE A 116 -4.95 20.65 -8.65
CA PHE A 116 -4.51 21.27 -9.89
C PHE A 116 -4.51 20.36 -11.13
N LEU A 117 -4.72 19.04 -10.96
CA LEU A 117 -4.65 18.06 -12.05
C LEU A 117 -6.02 17.67 -12.63
N ASP A 118 -7.13 18.13 -12.02
CA ASP A 118 -8.51 17.85 -12.46
C ASP A 118 -8.82 16.35 -12.67
N ILE A 119 -8.27 15.49 -11.81
CA ILE A 119 -8.39 14.03 -11.95
C ILE A 119 -9.78 13.59 -11.51
N ASP A 120 -10.57 13.05 -12.45
CA ASP A 120 -11.84 12.42 -12.13
C ASP A 120 -11.62 11.05 -11.47
N ILE A 121 -12.31 10.79 -10.36
CA ILE A 121 -12.12 9.55 -9.59
C ILE A 121 -12.48 8.31 -10.40
N ASN A 122 -13.50 8.36 -11.25
CA ASN A 122 -13.89 7.20 -12.04
C ASN A 122 -12.91 6.95 -13.19
N ILE A 123 -12.40 8.02 -13.82
CA ILE A 123 -11.30 7.90 -14.79
C ILE A 123 -10.07 7.29 -14.13
N TYR A 124 -9.74 7.71 -12.91
CA TYR A 124 -8.62 7.16 -12.15
C TYR A 124 -8.79 5.67 -11.84
N LYS A 125 -9.99 5.25 -11.39
CA LYS A 125 -10.30 3.83 -11.18
C LYS A 125 -10.30 3.01 -12.48
N ALA A 126 -10.81 3.56 -13.57
CA ALA A 126 -10.77 2.92 -14.89
C ALA A 126 -9.32 2.70 -15.36
N LEU A 127 -8.44 3.67 -15.10
CA LEU A 127 -7.02 3.54 -15.41
C LEU A 127 -6.35 2.44 -14.56
N HIS A 128 -6.63 2.38 -13.24
CA HIS A 128 -6.17 1.31 -12.36
C HIS A 128 -6.58 -0.07 -12.87
N ARG A 129 -7.87 -0.23 -13.20
CA ARG A 129 -8.39 -1.49 -13.75
C ARG A 129 -7.69 -1.86 -15.06
N SER A 130 -7.45 -0.88 -15.95
CA SER A 130 -6.72 -1.11 -17.21
C SER A 130 -5.27 -1.57 -16.98
N PHE A 131 -4.58 -1.05 -15.95
CA PHE A 131 -3.24 -1.54 -15.59
C PHE A 131 -3.29 -2.98 -15.08
N LEU A 132 -4.22 -3.30 -14.18
CA LEU A 132 -4.36 -4.64 -13.60
C LEU A 132 -4.70 -5.69 -14.67
N GLU A 133 -5.64 -5.38 -15.57
CA GLU A 133 -5.99 -6.25 -16.71
C GLU A 133 -4.81 -6.46 -17.67
N TYR A 134 -4.01 -5.41 -17.95
CA TYR A 134 -2.83 -5.53 -18.80
C TYR A 134 -1.73 -6.39 -18.16
N LEU A 135 -1.52 -6.24 -16.85
CA LEU A 135 -0.52 -7.00 -16.11
C LEU A 135 -0.87 -8.49 -16.03
N ASN A 136 -2.17 -8.82 -16.05
CA ASN A 136 -2.69 -10.19 -16.03
C ASN A 136 -1.96 -11.06 -14.99
N ILE A 137 -1.93 -10.57 -13.76
CA ILE A 137 -1.20 -11.17 -12.65
C ILE A 137 -1.81 -12.55 -12.35
N PRO A 138 -1.00 -13.62 -12.28
CA PRO A 138 -1.47 -14.93 -11.85
C PRO A 138 -2.19 -14.89 -10.50
N SER A 139 -3.26 -15.67 -10.34
CA SER A 139 -4.10 -15.62 -9.14
C SER A 139 -3.34 -15.96 -7.86
N ASP A 140 -2.43 -16.95 -7.90
CA ASP A 140 -1.58 -17.34 -6.77
C ASP A 140 -0.68 -16.19 -6.28
N ILE A 141 -0.18 -15.39 -7.22
CA ILE A 141 0.59 -14.18 -6.91
C ILE A 141 -0.35 -13.10 -6.36
N SER A 142 -1.52 -12.91 -6.96
CA SER A 142 -2.53 -11.93 -6.49
C SER A 142 -2.96 -12.22 -5.05
N ASP A 143 -3.33 -13.46 -4.75
CA ASP A 143 -3.75 -13.92 -3.43
C ASP A 143 -2.69 -13.61 -2.37
N THR A 144 -1.41 -13.88 -2.68
CA THR A 144 -0.31 -13.60 -1.75
C THR A 144 -0.09 -12.09 -1.53
N ILE A 145 -0.24 -11.28 -2.58
CA ILE A 145 -0.15 -9.82 -2.45
C ILE A 145 -1.31 -9.28 -1.61
N GLU A 146 -2.51 -9.84 -1.77
CA GLU A 146 -3.69 -9.51 -0.97
C GLU A 146 -3.51 -9.86 0.51
N ASP A 147 -2.97 -11.04 0.82
CA ASP A 147 -2.64 -11.44 2.19
C ASP A 147 -1.66 -10.46 2.85
N LEU A 148 -0.57 -10.11 2.14
CA LEU A 148 0.38 -9.11 2.62
C LEU A 148 -0.26 -7.72 2.76
N GLN A 149 -1.17 -7.36 1.85
CA GLN A 149 -1.91 -6.11 1.91
C GLN A 149 -2.84 -6.03 3.12
N ILE A 150 -3.49 -7.13 3.49
CA ILE A 150 -4.30 -7.23 4.72
C ILE A 150 -3.40 -6.93 5.93
N ILE A 151 -2.23 -7.55 6.02
CA ILE A 151 -1.27 -7.30 7.10
C ILE A 151 -0.80 -5.83 7.07
N ARG A 152 -0.49 -5.29 5.90
CA ARG A 152 -0.06 -3.89 5.75
C ARG A 152 -1.14 -2.91 6.25
N SER A 153 -2.42 -3.22 6.03
CA SER A 153 -3.54 -2.34 6.37
C SER A 153 -3.75 -2.08 7.87
N TYR A 154 -3.16 -2.91 8.75
CA TYR A 154 -3.17 -2.64 10.19
C TYR A 154 -2.32 -1.45 10.59
N TYR A 155 -1.34 -1.08 9.77
CA TYR A 155 -0.30 -0.11 10.11
C TYR A 155 -0.46 1.23 9.40
N TYR A 156 -1.52 1.40 8.61
CA TYR A 156 -1.79 2.67 7.94
C TYR A 156 -3.29 2.93 7.82
N LYS A 157 -3.62 4.18 7.54
CA LYS A 157 -4.94 4.59 7.05
C LYS A 157 -4.76 5.42 5.80
N MET A 158 -5.54 5.15 4.76
CA MET A 158 -5.52 5.92 3.53
C MET A 158 -6.88 6.55 3.27
N CYS A 159 -6.87 7.78 2.78
CA CYS A 159 -8.09 8.48 2.41
C CYS A 159 -7.94 9.23 1.09
N VAL A 160 -9.07 9.38 0.42
CA VAL A 160 -9.19 10.08 -0.85
C VAL A 160 -10.22 11.18 -0.66
N CYS A 161 -9.75 12.42 -0.65
CA CYS A 161 -10.57 13.61 -0.59
C CYS A 161 -11.10 13.91 -2.00
N ILE A 162 -12.42 13.92 -2.17
CA ILE A 162 -13.06 14.25 -3.43
C ILE A 162 -13.90 15.51 -3.33
N LYS A 163 -14.07 16.19 -4.47
CA LYS A 163 -15.04 17.29 -4.62
C LYS A 163 -15.54 17.30 -6.05
N ASN A 164 -16.86 17.29 -6.25
CA ASN A 164 -17.47 17.23 -7.58
C ASN A 164 -16.90 16.08 -8.45
N ASN A 165 -16.75 14.87 -7.88
CA ASN A 165 -16.12 13.70 -8.50
C ASN A 165 -14.64 13.83 -8.88
N LYS A 166 -13.97 14.93 -8.50
CA LYS A 166 -12.54 15.12 -8.71
C LYS A 166 -11.76 14.76 -7.46
N ILE A 167 -10.65 14.07 -7.63
CA ILE A 167 -9.70 13.79 -6.55
C ILE A 167 -8.95 15.09 -6.25
N ILE A 168 -9.14 15.60 -5.04
CA ILE A 168 -8.47 16.80 -4.54
C ILE A 168 -7.15 16.41 -3.87
N SER A 169 -7.18 15.36 -3.03
CA SER A 169 -5.96 14.84 -2.43
C SER A 169 -6.08 13.38 -2.04
N ILE A 170 -4.93 12.73 -1.92
CA ILE A 170 -4.80 11.39 -1.38
C ILE A 170 -3.86 11.46 -0.18
N ASN A 171 -4.30 11.00 0.98
CA ASN A 171 -3.51 11.04 2.20
C ASN A 171 -3.31 9.63 2.73
N LEU A 172 -2.08 9.34 3.14
CA LEU A 172 -1.68 8.11 3.82
C LEU A 172 -1.12 8.50 5.18
N CYS A 173 -1.69 7.95 6.24
CA CYS A 173 -1.34 8.25 7.63
C CYS A 173 -0.91 6.97 8.35
N TYR A 174 0.11 7.08 9.20
CA TYR A 174 0.52 6.02 10.12
C TYR A 174 1.18 6.64 11.36
N THR A 175 1.09 5.95 12.49
CA THR A 175 1.75 6.37 13.74
C THR A 175 3.28 6.33 13.53
N LYS A 176 4.04 7.08 14.34
CA LYS A 176 5.51 6.95 14.33
C LYS A 176 5.97 5.52 14.67
N GLU A 177 5.24 4.82 15.55
CA GLU A 177 5.56 3.46 15.97
C GLU A 177 5.33 2.43 14.86
N ASP A 178 4.29 2.62 14.04
CA ASP A 178 3.92 1.68 12.98
C ASP A 178 4.64 1.92 11.67
N LYS A 179 5.32 3.06 11.51
CA LYS A 179 6.12 3.38 10.32
C LYS A 179 7.02 2.22 9.89
N GLU A 180 7.82 1.69 10.81
CA GLU A 180 8.82 0.67 10.47
C GLU A 180 8.13 -0.64 10.05
N LYS A 181 7.02 -1.01 10.69
CA LYS A 181 6.23 -2.18 10.32
C LYS A 181 5.62 -2.02 8.92
N TYR A 182 5.02 -0.85 8.66
CA TYR A 182 4.46 -0.50 7.35
C TYR A 182 5.53 -0.55 6.23
N GLU A 183 6.70 0.04 6.47
CA GLU A 183 7.82 0.06 5.52
C GLU A 183 8.36 -1.36 5.27
N ASN A 184 8.53 -2.16 6.32
CA ASN A 184 9.01 -3.55 6.21
C ASN A 184 8.05 -4.44 5.40
N ILE A 185 6.73 -4.31 5.62
CA ILE A 185 5.75 -5.08 4.85
C ILE A 185 5.71 -4.60 3.39
N SER A 186 5.78 -3.29 3.16
CA SER A 186 5.83 -2.72 1.80
C SER A 186 7.05 -3.20 1.02
N ASN A 187 8.21 -3.29 1.68
CA ASN A 187 9.43 -3.84 1.08
C ASN A 187 9.28 -5.34 0.79
N THR A 188 8.75 -6.11 1.74
CA THR A 188 8.47 -7.54 1.54
C THR A 188 7.55 -7.79 0.34
N MET A 189 6.47 -7.01 0.22
CA MET A 189 5.56 -7.07 -0.93
C MET A 189 6.28 -6.73 -2.24
N GLY A 190 7.10 -5.68 -2.25
CA GLY A 190 7.87 -5.28 -3.43
C GLY A 190 8.87 -6.34 -3.88
N ASP A 191 9.59 -6.94 -2.92
CA ASP A 191 10.53 -8.03 -3.18
C ASP A 191 9.83 -9.29 -3.72
N PHE A 192 8.67 -9.65 -3.15
CA PHE A 192 7.85 -10.75 -3.64
C PHE A 192 7.38 -10.52 -5.08
N ILE A 193 6.82 -9.35 -5.39
CA ILE A 193 6.42 -8.98 -6.76
C ILE A 193 7.62 -9.06 -7.72
N GLN A 194 8.78 -8.56 -7.29
CA GLN A 194 9.99 -8.59 -8.11
C GLN A 194 10.45 -10.03 -8.42
N GLN A 195 10.41 -10.91 -7.42
CA GLN A 195 10.92 -12.27 -7.51
C GLN A 195 9.95 -13.21 -8.21
N GLU A 196 8.68 -13.22 -7.81
CA GLU A 196 7.72 -14.23 -8.28
C GLU A 196 6.99 -13.80 -9.55
N PHE A 197 6.80 -12.49 -9.79
CA PHE A 197 6.10 -12.00 -10.97
C PHE A 197 7.05 -11.44 -12.04
N LEU A 198 7.88 -10.46 -11.66
CA LEU A 198 8.63 -9.67 -12.64
C LEU A 198 9.93 -10.33 -13.12
N SER A 199 10.55 -11.20 -12.32
CA SER A 199 11.83 -11.85 -12.67
C SER A 199 11.73 -12.71 -13.94
N LEU A 200 10.54 -13.25 -14.22
CA LEU A 200 10.23 -14.08 -15.38
C LEU A 200 9.55 -13.29 -16.51
N SER A 201 9.31 -11.99 -16.32
CA SER A 201 8.62 -11.12 -17.27
C SER A 201 9.55 -10.51 -18.32
N SER A 202 8.99 -10.04 -19.44
CA SER A 202 9.73 -9.33 -20.49
C SER A 202 9.90 -7.83 -20.23
N PHE A 203 9.43 -7.31 -19.10
CA PHE A 203 9.48 -5.88 -18.81
C PHE A 203 10.92 -5.39 -18.60
N CYS A 204 11.22 -4.19 -19.07
CA CYS A 204 12.51 -3.57 -18.79
C CYS A 204 12.59 -3.13 -17.32
N LYS A 205 13.80 -2.91 -16.78
CA LYS A 205 14.00 -2.56 -15.36
C LYS A 205 13.20 -1.34 -14.89
N ILE A 206 13.06 -0.32 -15.74
CA ILE A 206 12.29 0.89 -15.40
C ILE A 206 10.81 0.54 -15.28
N SER A 207 10.25 -0.17 -16.27
CA SER A 207 8.86 -0.65 -16.23
C SER A 207 8.63 -1.56 -15.02
N GLN A 208 9.56 -2.47 -14.70
CA GLN A 208 9.47 -3.34 -13.51
C GLN A 208 9.34 -2.52 -12.22
N GLN A 209 10.18 -1.52 -12.02
CA GLN A 209 10.09 -0.64 -10.83
C GLN A 209 8.76 0.12 -10.79
N ASN A 210 8.30 0.63 -11.94
CA ASN A 210 7.02 1.33 -12.01
C ASN A 210 5.84 0.39 -11.72
N ILE A 211 5.89 -0.86 -12.17
CA ILE A 211 4.87 -1.87 -11.87
C ILE A 211 4.81 -2.14 -10.37
N ILE A 212 5.96 -2.32 -9.70
CA ILE A 212 6.01 -2.49 -8.25
C ILE A 212 5.38 -1.28 -7.55
N ASN A 213 5.80 -0.06 -7.91
CA ASN A 213 5.26 1.16 -7.32
C ASN A 213 3.75 1.29 -7.53
N PHE A 214 3.27 0.95 -8.74
CA PHE A 214 1.86 0.94 -9.07
C PHE A 214 1.09 -0.06 -8.22
N LEU A 215 1.51 -1.33 -8.17
CA LEU A 215 0.80 -2.37 -7.42
C LEU A 215 0.77 -2.06 -5.93
N LEU A 216 1.90 -1.65 -5.35
CA LEU A 216 1.97 -1.23 -3.96
C LEU A 216 0.97 -0.10 -3.68
N HIS A 217 0.85 0.90 -4.56
CA HIS A 217 -0.06 2.03 -4.34
C HIS A 217 -1.53 1.67 -4.64
N ALA A 218 -1.80 0.89 -5.68
CA ALA A 218 -3.14 0.44 -6.05
C ALA A 218 -3.80 -0.35 -4.91
N HIS A 219 -3.05 -1.23 -4.25
CA HIS A 219 -3.54 -1.96 -3.08
C HIS A 219 -3.81 -1.06 -1.87
N LEU A 220 -3.08 0.05 -1.70
CA LEU A 220 -3.43 1.04 -0.68
C LEU A 220 -4.75 1.74 -1.06
N PHE A 221 -4.86 2.14 -2.32
CA PHE A 221 -6.02 2.86 -2.84
C PHE A 221 -7.31 2.06 -2.76
N ASN A 222 -7.26 0.75 -3.01
CA ASN A 222 -8.42 -0.15 -2.87
C ASN A 222 -9.01 -0.11 -1.44
N ASN A 223 -8.16 -0.02 -0.43
CA ASN A 223 -8.59 0.04 0.98
C ASN A 223 -8.83 1.48 1.46
N ALA A 224 -8.76 2.48 0.57
CA ALA A 224 -8.88 3.87 0.97
C ALA A 224 -10.32 4.28 1.24
N ILE A 225 -10.50 5.14 2.24
CA ILE A 225 -11.79 5.72 2.60
C ILE A 225 -11.99 7.00 1.76
N VAL A 226 -13.09 7.05 1.01
CA VAL A 226 -13.46 8.22 0.21
C VAL A 226 -14.37 9.12 1.02
N PHE A 227 -14.09 10.42 1.04
CA PHE A 227 -14.97 11.42 1.67
C PHE A 227 -15.07 12.70 0.83
N ASP A 228 -16.22 13.36 0.91
CA ASP A 228 -16.47 14.63 0.23
C ASP A 228 -15.91 15.81 1.05
N CYS A 229 -15.12 16.65 0.39
CA CYS A 229 -14.44 17.80 0.98
C CYS A 229 -15.17 19.13 0.69
N SER A 230 -16.45 19.04 0.33
CA SER A 230 -17.33 20.16 0.01
C SER A 230 -17.61 21.11 1.18
#